data_AF-A0A7S1SZU6-F1
#
_entry.id   AF-A0A7S1SZU6-F1
#
_cell.length_a   1.000
_cell.length_b   1.000
_cell.length_c   1.000
_cell.angle_alpha   90.00
_cell.angle_beta   90.00
_cell.angle_gamma   90.00
#
_symmetry.space_group_name_H-M   'P 1'
#
loop_
_entity.id
_entity.type
_entity.pdbx_description
1 polymer ?
#
loop_
_entity_poly.entity_id
_entity_poly.type
_entity_poly.pdbx_seq_one_letter_code
_entity_poly.pdbx_strand_id
1 'polypeptide(L)'
;HGRAAIPDSPRALILAAVDKYRQALAVRSAVLHPRNQMLGATHAALCDALTELGQEGLVQAAGHAEIALEYITASYPPDSSAEGFQRAKLAEMLTASGPPGSTARVAAEEHAVRAAAILSAHFGELNETVLRMRRLLLGND
;
A
#
# COMPACT_ATOMS: atom_id res chain seq x y z
N HIS A 1 17.03 1.58 33.08
CA HIS A 1 16.20 1.56 31.86
C HIS A 1 16.03 0.13 31.39
N GLY A 2 14.84 -0.44 31.50
CA GLY A 2 14.57 -1.84 31.12
C GLY A 2 14.74 -2.01 29.62
N ARG A 3 15.62 -2.93 29.21
CA ARG A 3 15.73 -3.38 27.82
C ARG A 3 14.38 -3.99 27.47
N ALA A 4 13.65 -3.39 26.52
CA ALA A 4 12.44 -4.00 26.00
C ALA A 4 12.80 -5.41 25.51
N ALA A 5 12.08 -6.43 25.99
CA ALA A 5 12.25 -7.79 25.52
C ALA A 5 12.04 -7.78 24.00
N ILE A 6 13.02 -8.31 23.26
CA ILE A 6 12.88 -8.47 21.82
C ILE A 6 11.77 -9.52 21.64
N PRO A 7 10.71 -9.26 20.86
CA PRO A 7 9.67 -10.23 20.65
C PRO A 7 10.23 -11.53 20.03
N ASP A 8 9.98 -12.67 20.67
CA ASP A 8 10.61 -13.96 20.32
C ASP A 8 9.95 -14.66 19.11
N SER A 9 9.02 -14.01 18.41
CA SER A 9 8.41 -14.56 17.18
C SER A 9 8.31 -13.53 16.06
N PRO A 10 8.40 -13.94 14.77
CA PRO A 10 8.24 -13.04 13.63
C PRO A 10 6.94 -12.23 13.68
N ARG A 11 5.83 -12.87 14.07
CA ARG A 11 4.53 -12.21 14.24
C ARG A 11 4.57 -11.13 15.33
N ALA A 12 5.22 -11.41 16.45
CA ALA A 12 5.34 -10.43 17.52
C ALA A 12 6.26 -9.26 17.14
N LEU A 13 7.27 -9.49 16.29
CA LEU A 13 8.07 -8.41 15.70
C LEU A 13 7.24 -7.53 14.75
N ILE A 14 6.40 -8.14 13.91
CA ILE A 14 5.50 -7.39 13.01
C ILE A 14 4.51 -6.55 13.81
N LEU A 15 3.88 -7.12 14.84
CA LEU A 15 2.96 -6.37 15.72
C LEU A 15 3.66 -5.20 16.40
N ALA A 16 4.88 -5.40 16.91
CA ALA A 16 5.67 -4.32 17.49
C ALA A 16 6.02 -3.23 16.44
N ALA A 17 6.28 -3.61 15.19
CA ALA A 17 6.52 -2.66 14.10
C ALA A 17 5.26 -1.85 13.77
N VAL A 18 4.10 -2.51 13.65
CA VAL A 18 2.80 -1.85 13.45
C VAL A 18 2.54 -0.82 14.54
N ASP A 19 2.76 -1.18 15.81
CA ASP A 19 2.58 -0.26 16.93
C ASP A 19 3.55 0.93 16.87
N LYS A 20 4.81 0.70 16.48
CA LYS A 20 5.79 1.77 16.31
C LYS A 20 5.42 2.72 15.17
N TYR A 21 4.93 2.20 14.04
CA TYR A 21 4.48 3.06 12.95
C TYR A 21 3.22 3.83 13.30
N ARG A 22 2.27 3.25 14.04
CA ARG A 22 1.10 3.98 14.58
C ARG A 22 1.50 5.11 15.52
N GLN A 23 2.43 4.85 16.45
CA GLN A 23 2.98 5.88 17.33
C GLN A 23 3.67 6.98 16.54
N ALA A 24 4.52 6.62 15.57
CA ALA A 24 5.19 7.57 14.70
C ALA A 24 4.20 8.42 13.90
N LEU A 25 3.15 7.79 13.36
CA LEU A 25 2.10 8.49 12.63
C LEU A 25 1.36 9.48 13.52
N ALA A 26 0.95 9.07 14.73
CA ALA A 26 0.27 9.96 15.67
C ALA A 26 1.12 11.19 16.02
N VAL A 27 2.40 10.99 16.34
CA VAL A 27 3.33 12.10 16.65
C VAL A 27 3.52 12.98 15.42
N ARG A 28 3.80 12.40 14.25
CA ARG A 28 4.04 13.15 13.01
C ARG A 28 2.81 13.95 12.59
N SER A 29 1.61 13.38 12.67
CA SER A 29 0.36 14.07 12.33
C SER A 29 0.07 15.25 13.26
N ALA A 30 0.56 15.23 14.50
CA ALA A 30 0.39 16.33 15.45
C ALA A 30 1.35 17.51 15.21
N VAL A 31 2.51 17.26 14.59
CA VAL A 31 3.61 18.26 14.50
C VAL A 31 3.96 18.68 13.08
N LEU A 32 3.69 17.83 12.09
CA LEU A 32 4.00 18.11 10.69
C LEU A 32 2.80 18.76 9.99
N HIS A 33 3.09 19.58 8.98
CA HIS A 33 2.07 20.10 8.09
C HIS A 33 1.29 18.94 7.43
N PRO A 34 -0.04 19.03 7.23
CA PRO A 34 -0.86 17.95 6.67
C PRO A 34 -0.47 17.45 5.27
N ARG A 35 0.37 18.20 4.55
CA ARG A 35 0.92 17.80 3.23
C ARG A 35 2.38 17.36 3.29
N ASN A 36 2.92 17.12 4.48
CA ASN A 36 4.31 16.69 4.62
C ASN A 36 4.46 15.24 4.13
N GLN A 37 5.40 15.01 3.19
CA GLN A 37 5.65 13.70 2.58
C GLN A 37 6.01 12.61 3.59
N MET A 38 6.57 12.97 4.75
CA MET A 38 6.86 12.01 5.81
C MET A 38 5.59 11.32 6.34
N LEU A 39 4.44 11.99 6.29
CA LEU A 39 3.16 11.38 6.64
C LEU A 39 2.81 10.27 5.64
N GLY A 40 2.85 10.55 4.34
CA GLY A 40 2.65 9.55 3.28
C GLY A 40 3.61 8.36 3.39
N ALA A 41 4.89 8.62 3.65
CA ALA A 41 5.89 7.55 3.87
C ALA A 41 5.57 6.71 5.12
N THR A 42 5.01 7.32 6.17
CA THR A 42 4.60 6.58 7.38
C THR A 42 3.39 5.69 7.10
N HIS A 43 2.42 6.18 6.33
CA HIS A 43 1.29 5.38 5.87
C HIS A 43 1.76 4.20 5.01
N ALA A 44 2.70 4.40 4.09
CA ALA A 44 3.27 3.33 3.28
C ALA A 44 3.97 2.25 4.14
N ALA A 45 4.78 2.65 5.12
CA ALA A 45 5.47 1.71 6.01
C ALA A 45 4.50 0.96 6.93
N LEU A 46 3.46 1.63 7.43
CA LEU A 46 2.42 0.98 8.23
C LEU A 46 1.61 -0.02 7.39
N CYS A 47 1.32 0.33 6.13
CA CYS A 47 0.70 -0.56 5.16
C CYS A 47 1.55 -1.83 4.96
N ASP A 48 2.85 -1.70 4.70
CA ASP A 48 3.76 -2.86 4.55
C ASP A 48 3.72 -3.77 5.78
N ALA A 49 3.87 -3.20 6.98
CA ALA A 49 3.86 -3.96 8.22
C ALA A 49 2.51 -4.67 8.47
N LEU A 50 1.39 -4.05 8.10
CA LEU A 50 0.06 -4.66 8.22
C LEU A 50 -0.15 -5.79 7.21
N THR A 51 0.42 -5.69 6.00
CA THR A 51 0.33 -6.76 5.00
C THR A 51 1.01 -8.04 5.46
N GLU A 52 2.12 -7.93 6.20
CA GLU A 52 2.83 -9.08 6.78
C GLU A 52 2.00 -9.85 7.84
N LEU A 53 0.93 -9.25 8.38
CA LEU A 53 -0.02 -9.94 9.25
C LEU A 53 -1.01 -10.84 8.49
N GLY A 54 -1.00 -10.79 7.15
CA GLY A 54 -1.92 -11.54 6.30
C GLY A 54 -3.33 -10.96 6.29
N GLN A 55 -4.33 -11.84 6.20
CA GLN A 55 -5.74 -11.45 5.97
C GLN A 55 -6.31 -10.50 7.04
N GLU A 56 -5.91 -10.68 8.31
CA GLU A 56 -6.36 -9.82 9.42
C GLU A 56 -5.86 -8.37 9.32
N GLY A 57 -4.71 -8.15 8.66
CA GLY A 57 -4.10 -6.83 8.51
C GLY A 57 -4.46 -6.15 7.19
N LEU A 58 -4.91 -6.92 6.20
CA LEU A 58 -5.06 -6.48 4.82
C LEU A 58 -6.06 -5.34 4.63
N VAL A 59 -7.20 -5.37 5.35
CA VAL A 59 -8.21 -4.30 5.30
C VAL A 59 -7.64 -2.97 5.80
N GLN A 60 -6.87 -3.00 6.89
CA GLN A 60 -6.22 -1.80 7.40
C GLN A 60 -5.07 -1.36 6.48
N ALA A 61 -4.32 -2.31 5.92
CA ALA A 61 -3.24 -2.02 4.99
C ALA A 61 -3.75 -1.29 3.74
N ALA A 62 -4.90 -1.69 3.18
CA ALA A 62 -5.52 -1.06 2.03
C ALA A 62 -5.85 0.43 2.30
N GLY A 63 -6.47 0.74 3.45
CA GLY A 63 -6.76 2.14 3.80
C GLY A 63 -5.49 2.99 3.99
N HIS A 64 -4.41 2.41 4.53
CA HIS A 64 -3.12 3.11 4.59
C HIS A 64 -2.47 3.26 3.20
N ALA A 65 -2.66 2.30 2.29
CA ALA A 65 -2.17 2.37 0.92
C ALA A 65 -2.89 3.47 0.09
N GLU A 66 -4.19 3.65 0.29
CA GLU A 66 -4.98 4.74 -0.30
C GLU A 66 -4.44 6.10 0.13
N ILE A 67 -4.26 6.31 1.44
CA ILE A 67 -3.71 7.58 1.95
C ILE A 67 -2.30 7.81 1.41
N ALA A 68 -1.44 6.78 1.39
CA ALA A 68 -0.11 6.91 0.82
C ALA A 68 -0.15 7.31 -0.68
N LEU A 69 -1.12 6.79 -1.44
CA LEU A 69 -1.35 7.19 -2.83
C LEU A 69 -1.74 8.67 -2.94
N GLU A 70 -2.60 9.19 -2.06
CA GLU A 70 -2.96 10.61 -2.03
C GLU A 70 -1.72 11.49 -1.86
N TYR A 71 -0.82 11.15 -0.93
CA TYR A 71 0.44 11.88 -0.74
C TYR A 71 1.34 11.82 -1.97
N ILE A 72 1.43 10.65 -2.64
CA ILE A 72 2.21 10.48 -3.86
C ILE A 72 1.64 11.38 -4.97
N THR A 73 0.33 11.31 -5.23
CA THR A 73 -0.33 12.11 -6.28
C THR A 73 -0.28 13.62 -6.02
N ALA A 74 -0.19 14.03 -4.75
CA ALA A 74 -0.02 15.44 -4.39
C ALA A 74 1.43 15.93 -4.52
N SER A 75 2.41 15.01 -4.52
CA SER A 75 3.85 15.32 -4.42
C SER A 75 4.61 15.12 -5.72
N TYR A 76 4.15 14.20 -6.57
CA TYR A 76 4.79 13.83 -7.82
C TYR A 76 3.94 14.30 -9.01
N PRO A 77 4.55 14.49 -10.19
CA PRO A 77 3.80 14.74 -11.41
C PRO A 77 2.76 13.63 -11.65
N PRO A 78 1.64 13.96 -12.30
CA PRO A 78 0.68 12.96 -12.75
C PRO A 78 1.37 11.87 -13.54
N ASP A 79 0.93 10.62 -13.35
CA ASP A 79 1.47 9.45 -14.05
C ASP A 79 2.92 9.14 -13.73
N SER A 80 3.44 9.60 -12.59
CA SER A 80 4.76 9.17 -12.12
C SER A 80 4.83 7.65 -11.90
N SER A 81 6.00 7.06 -12.09
CA SER A 81 6.22 5.64 -11.77
C SER A 81 5.90 5.30 -10.31
N ALA A 82 6.10 6.25 -9.37
CA ALA A 82 5.72 6.11 -7.97
C ALA A 82 4.20 5.93 -7.80
N GLU A 83 3.39 6.71 -8.52
CA GLU A 83 1.94 6.54 -8.57
C GLU A 83 1.59 5.16 -9.14
N GLY A 84 2.21 4.76 -10.25
CA GLY A 84 1.97 3.47 -10.90
C GLY A 84 2.22 2.28 -9.96
N PHE A 85 3.35 2.26 -9.26
CA PHE A 85 3.66 1.19 -8.30
C PHE A 85 2.72 1.20 -7.09
N GLN A 86 2.38 2.36 -6.54
CA GLN A 86 1.46 2.43 -5.40
C GLN A 86 0.05 1.97 -5.78
N ARG A 87 -0.43 2.31 -6.99
CA ARG A 87 -1.71 1.81 -7.51
C ARG A 87 -1.68 0.31 -7.73
N ALA A 88 -0.59 -0.25 -8.25
CA ALA A 88 -0.46 -1.71 -8.41
C ALA A 88 -0.57 -2.43 -7.06
N LYS A 89 0.13 -1.92 -6.05
CA LYS A 89 0.07 -2.45 -4.68
C LYS A 89 -1.35 -2.38 -4.12
N LEU A 90 -2.04 -1.25 -4.26
CA LEU A 90 -3.42 -1.09 -3.79
C LEU A 90 -4.38 -2.04 -4.51
N ALA A 91 -4.22 -2.23 -5.83
CA ALA A 91 -5.03 -3.18 -6.60
C ALA A 91 -4.89 -4.63 -6.10
N GLU A 92 -3.67 -5.06 -5.80
CA GLU A 92 -3.41 -6.39 -5.21
C GLU A 92 -4.09 -6.53 -3.84
N MET A 93 -4.00 -5.51 -2.99
CA MET A 93 -4.60 -5.53 -1.65
C MET A 93 -6.13 -5.56 -1.68
N LEU A 94 -6.73 -4.72 -2.51
CA LEU A 94 -8.19 -4.67 -2.66
C LEU A 94 -8.74 -5.97 -3.27
N THR A 95 -7.99 -6.58 -4.19
CA THR A 95 -8.29 -7.92 -4.72
C THR A 95 -8.27 -8.99 -3.64
N ALA A 96 -7.23 -9.00 -2.80
CA ALA A 96 -7.07 -10.02 -1.78
C ALA A 96 -7.99 -9.83 -0.56
N SER A 97 -8.57 -8.65 -0.37
CA SER A 97 -9.44 -8.32 0.78
C SER A 97 -10.94 -8.42 0.50
N GLY A 98 -11.35 -8.39 -0.78
CA GLY A 98 -12.75 -8.37 -1.17
C GLY A 98 -13.16 -9.60 -2.00
N PRO A 99 -14.37 -10.16 -1.80
CA PRO A 99 -14.87 -11.20 -2.69
C PRO A 99 -15.08 -10.65 -4.11
N PRO A 100 -15.12 -11.53 -5.14
CA PRO A 100 -15.47 -11.15 -6.50
C PRO A 100 -16.79 -10.36 -6.55
N GLY A 101 -16.83 -9.27 -7.32
CA GLY A 101 -18.01 -8.41 -7.46
C GLY A 101 -18.26 -7.43 -6.30
N SER A 102 -17.40 -7.40 -5.27
CA SER A 102 -17.44 -6.38 -4.23
C SER A 102 -16.98 -5.01 -4.75
N THR A 103 -17.34 -3.94 -4.04
CA THR A 103 -16.85 -2.58 -4.32
C THR A 103 -15.32 -2.50 -4.26
N ALA A 104 -14.70 -3.26 -3.35
CA ALA A 104 -13.25 -3.40 -3.27
C ALA A 104 -12.67 -4.00 -4.57
N ARG A 105 -13.33 -5.01 -5.16
CA ARG A 105 -12.89 -5.61 -6.42
C ARG A 105 -13.00 -4.63 -7.60
N VAL A 106 -14.07 -3.85 -7.66
CA VAL A 106 -14.23 -2.79 -8.68
C VAL A 106 -13.11 -1.75 -8.56
N ALA A 107 -12.85 -1.26 -7.35
CA ALA A 107 -11.76 -0.32 -7.11
C ALA A 107 -10.39 -0.96 -7.45
N ALA A 108 -10.19 -2.24 -7.15
CA ALA A 108 -8.98 -2.97 -7.51
C ALA A 108 -8.73 -2.97 -9.02
N GLU A 109 -9.77 -3.21 -9.82
CA GLU A 109 -9.69 -3.20 -11.28
C GLU A 109 -9.32 -1.82 -11.82
N GLU A 110 -9.94 -0.75 -11.30
CA GLU A 110 -9.61 0.63 -11.68
C GLU A 110 -8.13 0.96 -11.39
N HIS A 111 -7.65 0.60 -10.19
CA HIS A 111 -6.26 0.78 -9.83
C HIS A 111 -5.31 -0.06 -10.69
N ALA A 112 -5.66 -1.31 -11.01
CA ALA A 112 -4.85 -2.18 -11.87
C ALA A 112 -4.75 -1.66 -13.31
N VAL A 113 -5.86 -1.19 -13.89
CA VAL A 113 -5.87 -0.57 -15.23
C VAL A 113 -4.95 0.65 -15.24
N ARG A 114 -5.09 1.55 -14.26
CA ARG A 114 -4.28 2.77 -14.22
C ARG A 114 -2.81 2.47 -13.96
N ALA A 115 -2.51 1.53 -13.07
CA ALA A 115 -1.15 1.08 -12.80
C ALA A 115 -0.48 0.48 -14.04
N ALA A 116 -1.18 -0.41 -14.75
CA ALA A 116 -0.66 -1.02 -15.96
C ALA A 116 -0.33 0.02 -17.04
N ALA A 117 -1.21 1.00 -17.26
CA ALA A 117 -0.98 2.09 -18.22
C ALA A 117 0.23 2.96 -17.85
N ILE A 118 0.32 3.39 -16.58
CA ILE A 118 1.44 4.22 -16.11
C ILE A 118 2.76 3.46 -16.25
N LEU A 119 2.81 2.23 -15.75
CA LEU A 119 4.03 1.45 -15.70
C LEU A 119 4.47 0.95 -17.07
N SER A 120 3.53 0.66 -17.99
CA SER A 120 3.90 0.28 -19.36
C SER A 120 4.48 1.46 -20.14
N ALA A 121 4.00 2.67 -19.90
CA ALA A 121 4.59 3.88 -20.47
C ALA A 121 6.02 4.14 -19.97
N HIS A 122 6.32 3.81 -18.71
CA HIS A 122 7.65 4.03 -18.11
C HIS A 122 8.65 2.91 -18.39
N PHE A 123 8.20 1.66 -18.35
CA PHE A 123 9.05 0.47 -18.29
C PHE A 123 8.76 -0.56 -19.38
N GLY A 124 7.76 -0.30 -20.23
CA GLY A 124 7.35 -1.19 -21.32
C GLY A 124 6.35 -2.27 -20.90
N GLU A 125 5.77 -2.89 -21.94
CA GLU A 125 4.67 -3.86 -21.84
C GLU A 125 5.07 -5.20 -21.20
N LEU A 126 6.37 -5.51 -21.19
CA LEU A 126 6.92 -6.74 -20.64
C LEU A 126 7.39 -6.59 -19.19
N ASN A 127 7.18 -5.42 -18.57
CA ASN A 127 7.47 -5.26 -17.15
C ASN A 127 6.60 -6.21 -16.31
N GLU A 128 7.21 -6.91 -15.35
CA GLU A 128 6.53 -7.92 -14.53
C GLU A 128 5.30 -7.37 -13.79
N THR A 129 5.36 -6.13 -13.30
CA THR A 129 4.22 -5.51 -12.62
C THR A 129 3.09 -5.22 -13.60
N VAL A 130 3.40 -4.78 -14.83
CA VAL A 130 2.40 -4.57 -15.90
C VAL A 130 1.71 -5.89 -16.23
N LEU A 131 2.48 -6.95 -16.46
CA LEU A 131 1.94 -8.28 -16.75
C LEU A 131 1.07 -8.81 -15.61
N ARG A 132 1.48 -8.57 -14.36
CA ARG A 132 0.71 -8.96 -13.18
C ARG A 132 -0.62 -8.20 -13.08
N MET A 133 -0.62 -6.89 -13.29
CA MET A 133 -1.86 -6.09 -13.30
C MET A 133 -2.82 -6.57 -14.39
N ARG A 134 -2.30 -6.93 -15.58
CA ARG A 134 -3.13 -7.52 -16.64
C ARG A 134 -3.72 -8.88 -16.27
N ARG A 135 -2.93 -9.75 -15.64
CA ARG A 135 -3.44 -11.04 -15.13
C ARG A 135 -4.55 -10.85 -14.10
N LEU A 136 -4.39 -9.87 -13.21
CA LEU A 136 -5.39 -9.52 -12.19
C LEU A 136 -6.72 -9.09 -12.84
N LEU A 137 -6.66 -8.35 -13.94
CA LEU A 137 -7.81 -7.91 -14.73
C LEU A 137 -8.48 -9.03 -15.54
N LEU A 138 -7.74 -10.06 -15.94
CA LEU A 138 -8.27 -11.21 -16.68
C LEU A 138 -8.97 -12.24 -15.78
N GLY A 139 -8.91 -12.08 -14.46
CA GLY A 139 -9.65 -12.91 -13.51
C GLY A 139 -9.13 -14.34 -13.37
N ASN A 140 -7.85 -14.60 -13.66
CA ASN A 140 -7.27 -15.93 -13.48
C ASN A 140 -6.95 -16.18 -12.00
N ASP A 141 -7.90 -16.82 -11.31
CA ASP A 141 -7.62 -17.72 -10.18
C ASP A 141 -6.82 -18.95 -10.67
#